data_AF-A0A972AUI5-F1
#
_entry.id   AF-A0A972AUI5-F1
#
_cell.length_a   1.000
_cell.length_b   1.000
_cell.length_c   1.000
_cell.angle_alpha   90.00
_cell.angle_beta   90.00
_cell.angle_gamma   90.00
#
_symmetry.space_group_name_H-M   'P 1'
#
loop_
_entity.id
_entity.type
_entity.pdbx_description
1 polymer ?
#
loop_
_entity_poly.entity_id
_entity_poly.type
_entity_poly.pdbx_seq_one_letter_code
_entity_poly.pdbx_strand_id
1 'polypeptide(L)'
;MASNILVEEDEKKVHVAFAPYRICPLGAHVDHQKGMVTGFAIDKGVTLRFVIRKDSRVCVRSGDFSGIEEFDLHSIFPKQGTWGDYARAAASSLENLEHGFDGVIEGSLPIGGLSSSAAVLLCYLMALCFANGIKLDENQMIEKSHIAENVYIGLNNGILDQSCIMLCKKNQLLCLDTKTMEWRNIPMNPSM
;
A
#
# COMPACT_ATOMS: atom_id res chain seq x y z
N MET A 1 0.37 6.81 -16.96
CA MET A 1 0.82 5.66 -16.16
C MET A 1 1.82 6.19 -15.15
N ALA A 2 1.53 6.12 -13.86
CA ALA A 2 2.52 6.46 -12.83
C ALA A 2 3.24 5.15 -12.47
N SER A 3 4.42 4.94 -13.06
CA SER A 3 5.30 3.84 -12.67
C SER A 3 5.89 4.16 -11.30
N ASN A 4 5.31 3.61 -10.23
CA ASN A 4 5.68 3.90 -8.83
C ASN A 4 6.97 3.20 -8.36
N ILE A 5 7.89 2.86 -9.26
CA ILE A 5 9.16 2.22 -8.92
C ILE A 5 10.29 3.02 -9.57
N LEU A 6 11.03 3.78 -8.75
CA LEU A 6 12.30 4.38 -9.12
C LEU A 6 13.43 3.43 -8.70
N VAL A 7 14.41 3.26 -9.57
CA VAL A 7 15.54 2.34 -9.41
C VAL A 7 16.83 3.16 -9.49
N GLU A 8 17.69 3.08 -8.47
CA GLU A 8 19.07 3.58 -8.52
C GLU A 8 20.05 2.45 -8.17
N GLU A 9 21.22 2.45 -8.82
CA GLU A 9 22.23 1.38 -8.83
C GLU A 9 23.36 1.61 -7.81
N ASP A 10 23.64 0.61 -6.95
CA ASP A 10 24.99 0.07 -6.73
C ASP A 10 24.95 -1.29 -5.97
N GLU A 11 25.79 -2.26 -6.37
CA GLU A 11 26.06 -3.68 -5.96
C GLU A 11 25.01 -4.61 -5.27
N LYS A 12 23.87 -4.10 -4.82
CA LYS A 12 22.61 -4.82 -4.61
C LYS A 12 21.53 -3.83 -5.04
N LYS A 13 20.90 -4.08 -6.19
CA LYS A 13 19.91 -3.17 -6.78
C LYS A 13 18.85 -2.79 -5.73
N VAL A 14 18.86 -1.53 -5.30
CA VAL A 14 17.88 -1.00 -4.36
C VAL A 14 16.64 -0.60 -5.14
N HIS A 15 15.51 -1.09 -4.69
CA HIS A 15 14.20 -0.80 -5.24
C HIS A 15 13.43 0.11 -4.30
N VAL A 16 12.58 0.97 -4.86
CA VAL A 16 11.75 1.88 -4.10
C VAL A 16 10.29 1.62 -4.45
N ALA A 17 9.47 1.34 -3.43
CA ALA A 17 8.03 1.39 -3.52
C ALA A 17 7.53 2.63 -2.77
N PHE A 18 6.63 3.38 -3.39
CA PHE A 18 6.03 4.58 -2.79
C PHE A 18 4.51 4.50 -2.87
N ALA A 19 3.85 4.78 -1.75
CA ALA A 19 2.40 4.90 -1.66
C ALA A 19 2.05 6.26 -1.06
N PRO A 20 1.37 7.17 -1.78
CA PRO A 20 1.00 8.46 -1.25
C PRO A 20 -0.02 8.34 -0.11
N TYR A 21 -0.10 9.39 0.70
CA TYR A 21 -1.24 9.62 1.58
C TYR A 21 -2.40 10.23 0.79
N ARG A 22 -3.60 10.13 1.35
CA ARG A 22 -4.84 10.59 0.71
C ARG A 22 -5.64 11.51 1.60
N ILE A 23 -6.40 12.40 0.95
CA ILE A 23 -7.44 13.21 1.57
C ILE A 23 -8.77 12.86 0.91
N CYS A 24 -9.84 12.78 1.70
CA CYS A 24 -11.21 12.59 1.25
C CYS A 24 -12.04 13.86 1.55
N PRO A 25 -12.25 14.74 0.56
CA PRO A 25 -13.00 15.98 0.78
C PRO A 25 -14.49 15.74 1.03
N LEU A 26 -15.09 14.77 0.33
CA LEU A 26 -16.51 14.44 0.38
C LEU A 26 -16.70 12.92 0.35
N GLY A 27 -17.63 12.43 1.17
CA GLY A 27 -17.94 10.99 1.26
C GLY A 27 -17.03 10.21 2.20
N ALA A 28 -16.42 10.86 3.20
CA ALA A 28 -15.76 10.13 4.27
C ALA A 28 -16.80 9.28 5.04
N HIS A 29 -16.41 8.07 5.46
CA HIS A 29 -17.24 7.13 6.22
C HIS A 29 -18.52 6.64 5.52
N VAL A 30 -18.63 6.72 4.19
CA VAL A 30 -19.75 6.09 3.46
C VAL A 30 -19.31 4.96 2.53
N ASP A 31 -18.00 4.75 2.37
CA ASP A 31 -17.42 3.69 1.54
C ASP A 31 -17.83 2.28 2.02
N HIS A 32 -17.76 2.03 3.33
CA HIS A 32 -18.20 0.76 3.91
C HIS A 32 -19.73 0.56 3.83
N GLN A 33 -20.49 1.61 3.48
CA GLN A 33 -21.93 1.57 3.18
C GLN A 33 -22.21 1.56 1.67
N LYS A 34 -21.18 1.35 0.83
CA LYS A 34 -21.28 1.34 -0.64
C LYS A 34 -21.73 2.68 -1.23
N GLY A 35 -21.34 3.79 -0.58
CA GLY A 35 -21.62 5.15 -1.04
C GLY A 35 -20.61 5.68 -2.06
N MET A 36 -20.90 6.84 -2.65
CA MET A 36 -19.93 7.57 -3.46
C MET A 36 -18.93 8.29 -2.59
N VAL A 37 -17.67 8.24 -3.02
CA VAL A 37 -16.56 8.90 -2.34
C VAL A 37 -15.72 9.72 -3.30
N THR A 38 -14.99 10.68 -2.74
CA THR A 38 -14.01 11.47 -3.48
C THR A 38 -12.65 11.41 -2.80
N GLY A 39 -11.59 11.63 -3.56
CA GLY A 39 -10.27 11.73 -2.97
C GLY A 39 -9.21 12.31 -3.89
N PHE A 40 -8.11 12.76 -3.29
CA PHE A 40 -6.88 13.04 -4.00
C PHE A 40 -5.70 12.60 -3.14
N ALA A 41 -4.62 12.22 -3.82
CA ALA A 41 -3.34 11.89 -3.20
C ALA A 41 -2.51 13.17 -3.01
N ILE A 42 -1.72 13.22 -1.95
CA ILE A 42 -0.72 14.28 -1.73
C ILE A 42 0.68 13.79 -2.09
N ASP A 43 1.63 14.71 -2.23
CA ASP A 43 3.05 14.41 -2.53
C ASP A 43 3.85 13.89 -1.32
N LYS A 44 3.13 13.55 -0.25
CA LYS A 44 3.62 12.88 0.95
C LYS A 44 3.05 11.48 0.99
N GLY A 45 3.79 10.54 1.55
CA GLY A 45 3.39 9.15 1.64
C GLY A 45 4.34 8.30 2.45
N VAL A 46 4.27 6.99 2.21
CA VAL A 46 5.15 5.97 2.76
C VAL A 46 6.12 5.54 1.67
N THR A 47 7.38 5.41 2.04
CA THR A 47 8.43 4.89 1.16
C THR A 47 9.00 3.61 1.76
N LEU A 48 9.04 2.54 0.97
CA LEU A 48 9.80 1.33 1.27
C LEU A 48 10.99 1.26 0.32
N ARG A 49 12.19 1.29 0.88
CA ARG A 49 13.44 1.00 0.15
C ARG A 49 13.84 -0.43 0.46
N PHE A 50 14.02 -1.26 -0.56
CA PHE A 50 14.21 -2.68 -0.36
C PHE A 50 15.17 -3.31 -1.36
N VAL A 51 15.76 -4.43 -0.97
CA VAL A 51 16.58 -5.30 -1.82
C VAL A 51 15.96 -6.69 -1.81
N ILE A 52 15.76 -7.26 -2.99
CA ILE A 52 15.23 -8.62 -3.13
C ILE A 52 16.23 -9.63 -2.57
N ARG A 53 15.73 -10.60 -1.82
CA ARG A 53 16.49 -11.74 -1.34
C ARG A 53 16.27 -12.94 -2.24
N LYS A 54 17.25 -13.85 -2.26
CA LYS A 54 17.13 -15.13 -2.97
C LYS A 54 16.29 -16.16 -2.21
N ASP A 55 16.09 -15.95 -0.91
CA ASP A 55 15.30 -16.80 -0.03
C ASP A 55 13.93 -16.17 0.27
N SER A 56 13.10 -16.93 0.99
CA SER A 56 11.73 -16.57 1.37
C SER A 56 11.64 -15.63 2.58
N ARG A 57 12.76 -15.11 3.08
CA ARG A 57 12.74 -14.28 4.29
C ARG A 57 12.40 -12.84 3.98
N VAL A 58 11.52 -12.25 4.78
CA VAL A 58 11.24 -10.82 4.79
C VAL A 58 11.81 -10.24 6.08
N CYS A 59 12.68 -9.25 5.96
CA CYS A 59 13.28 -8.53 7.09
C CYS A 59 13.09 -7.04 6.89
N VAL A 60 12.33 -6.39 7.78
CA VAL A 60 11.98 -4.98 7.66
C VAL A 60 12.37 -4.22 8.90
N ARG A 61 12.87 -2.99 8.70
CA ARG A 61 13.06 -1.99 9.74
C ARG A 61 12.13 -0.81 9.46
N SER A 62 11.65 -0.17 10.52
CA SER A 62 10.89 1.07 10.40
C SER A 62 11.76 2.27 10.78
N GLY A 63 11.63 3.38 10.04
CA GLY A 63 12.15 4.68 10.46
C GLY A 63 11.33 5.30 11.60
N ASP A 64 10.06 4.91 11.73
CA ASP A 64 9.10 5.47 12.69
C ASP A 64 8.98 4.65 13.98
N PHE A 65 9.31 3.37 13.94
CA PHE A 65 9.19 2.44 15.06
C PHE A 65 10.49 1.68 15.33
N SER A 66 10.77 1.44 16.60
CA SER A 66 11.91 0.61 17.00
C SER A 66 11.68 -0.87 16.66
N GLY A 67 12.77 -1.58 16.43
CA GLY A 67 12.77 -3.03 16.22
C GLY A 67 12.99 -3.43 14.77
N ILE A 68 13.05 -4.74 14.56
CA ILE A 68 13.16 -5.38 13.26
C ILE A 68 12.08 -6.46 13.22
N GLU A 69 11.35 -6.51 12.12
CA GLU A 69 10.33 -7.51 11.87
C GLU A 69 10.87 -8.49 10.85
N GLU A 70 10.97 -9.76 11.26
CA GLU A 70 11.46 -10.84 10.40
C GLU A 70 10.46 -11.99 10.38
N PHE A 71 10.16 -12.50 9.19
CA PHE A 71 9.38 -13.71 9.02
C PHE A 71 9.73 -14.42 7.71
N ASP A 72 9.39 -15.71 7.64
CA ASP A 72 9.55 -16.52 6.44
C ASP A 72 8.21 -16.66 5.71
N LEU A 73 8.20 -16.45 4.40
CA LEU A 73 7.00 -16.48 3.55
C LEU A 73 6.33 -17.86 3.47
N HIS A 74 7.04 -18.94 3.81
CA HIS A 74 6.49 -20.29 3.84
C HIS A 74 6.01 -20.72 5.24
N SER A 75 6.19 -19.87 6.25
CA SER A 75 5.71 -20.14 7.61
C SER A 75 4.25 -19.75 7.78
N ILE A 76 3.64 -20.20 8.88
CA ILE A 76 2.38 -19.60 9.35
C ILE A 76 2.76 -18.28 10.03
N PHE A 77 2.17 -17.17 9.59
CA PHE A 77 2.39 -15.85 10.19
C PHE A 77 1.16 -15.45 11.03
N PRO A 78 1.04 -15.86 12.31
CA PRO A 78 -0.01 -15.36 13.19
C PRO A 78 0.20 -13.87 13.48
N LYS A 79 -0.90 -13.16 13.78
CA LYS A 79 -0.86 -11.76 14.17
C LYS A 79 -0.09 -11.61 15.50
N GLN A 80 0.89 -10.70 15.54
CA GLN A 80 1.77 -10.51 16.70
C GLN A 80 1.46 -9.23 17.49
N GLY A 81 0.57 -8.36 16.97
CA GLY A 81 0.25 -7.07 17.58
C GLY A 81 1.33 -6.01 17.36
N THR A 82 2.25 -6.23 16.41
CA THR A 82 3.33 -5.30 16.09
C THR A 82 3.08 -4.63 14.75
N TRP A 83 3.85 -3.57 14.45
CA TRP A 83 3.78 -2.90 13.15
C TRP A 83 4.15 -3.84 11.98
N GLY A 84 4.88 -4.92 12.23
CA GLY A 84 5.18 -5.95 11.23
C GLY A 84 3.98 -6.75 10.75
N ASP A 85 2.84 -6.67 11.45
CA ASP A 85 1.61 -7.34 11.02
C ASP A 85 1.14 -6.83 9.65
N TYR A 86 1.47 -5.60 9.25
CA TYR A 86 1.16 -5.12 7.91
C TYR A 86 1.97 -5.81 6.81
N ALA A 87 3.24 -6.15 7.06
CA ALA A 87 4.05 -6.90 6.11
C ALA A 87 3.53 -8.35 5.98
N ARG A 88 3.17 -8.97 7.11
CA ARG A 88 2.54 -10.30 7.14
C ARG A 88 1.17 -10.30 6.47
N ALA A 89 0.36 -9.25 6.67
CA ALA A 89 -0.93 -9.09 6.01
C ALA A 89 -0.77 -8.99 4.49
N ALA A 90 0.17 -8.18 3.99
CA ALA A 90 0.45 -8.10 2.55
C ALA A 90 0.85 -9.47 1.98
N ALA A 91 1.78 -10.17 2.64
CA ALA A 91 2.20 -11.51 2.23
C ALA A 91 1.03 -12.50 2.20
N SER A 92 0.15 -12.49 3.21
CA SER A 92 -1.00 -13.38 3.29
C SER A 92 -2.04 -13.18 2.18
N SER A 93 -2.03 -12.02 1.52
CA SER A 93 -2.95 -11.74 0.40
C SER A 93 -2.45 -12.26 -0.95
N LEU A 94 -1.19 -12.65 -1.04
CA LEU A 94 -0.57 -13.15 -2.26
C LEU A 94 -0.31 -14.66 -2.17
N GLU A 95 -0.10 -15.27 -3.33
CA GLU A 95 0.19 -16.70 -3.47
C GLU A 95 1.52 -16.89 -4.23
N ASN A 96 2.15 -18.07 -4.07
CA ASN A 96 3.37 -18.45 -4.78
C ASN A 96 4.55 -17.47 -4.57
N LEU A 97 4.77 -17.07 -3.31
CA LEU A 97 5.90 -16.22 -2.94
C LEU A 97 7.12 -17.07 -2.61
N GLU A 98 8.21 -16.89 -3.37
CA GLU A 98 9.48 -17.62 -3.25
C GLU A 98 10.62 -16.71 -2.76
N HIS A 99 10.49 -15.40 -3.01
CA HIS A 99 11.52 -14.40 -2.73
C HIS A 99 10.97 -13.32 -1.80
N GLY A 100 11.63 -13.15 -0.65
CA GLY A 100 11.40 -12.04 0.25
C GLY A 100 12.32 -10.86 -0.05
N PHE A 101 12.49 -9.97 0.94
CA PHE A 101 13.31 -8.77 0.81
C PHE A 101 13.85 -8.31 2.16
N ASP A 102 15.00 -7.62 2.11
CA ASP A 102 15.45 -6.76 3.21
C ASP A 102 14.98 -5.33 2.91
N GLY A 103 14.36 -4.64 3.86
CA GLY A 103 13.82 -3.30 3.59
C GLY A 103 13.77 -2.35 4.77
N VAL A 104 13.68 -1.06 4.45
CA VAL A 104 13.43 0.03 5.41
C VAL A 104 12.19 0.79 4.95
N ILE A 105 11.19 0.86 5.82
CA ILE A 105 9.95 1.59 5.59
C ILE A 105 9.89 2.85 6.43
N GLU A 106 9.41 3.95 5.84
CA GLU A 106 9.36 5.25 6.50
C GLU A 106 8.17 6.06 6.01
N GLY A 107 7.41 6.64 6.94
CA GLY A 107 6.39 7.63 6.69
C GLY A 107 6.98 9.04 6.58
N SER A 108 6.54 9.81 5.59
CA SER A 108 7.00 11.20 5.44
C SER A 108 6.30 12.20 6.38
N LEU A 109 5.28 11.76 7.13
CA LEU A 109 4.56 12.55 8.13
C LEU A 109 4.33 11.69 9.38
N PRO A 110 4.15 12.31 10.57
CA PRO A 110 3.73 11.60 11.76
C PRO A 110 2.43 10.81 11.54
N ILE A 111 2.27 9.72 12.27
CA ILE A 111 1.08 8.86 12.20
C ILE A 111 -0.16 9.67 12.59
N GLY A 112 -1.17 9.75 11.71
CA GLY A 112 -2.38 10.52 12.00
C GLY A 112 -3.43 10.57 10.88
N GLY A 113 -4.25 9.52 10.72
CA GLY A 113 -5.53 9.57 9.98
C GLY A 113 -5.48 9.76 8.45
N LEU A 114 -4.29 9.86 7.86
CA LEU A 114 -4.07 10.11 6.43
C LEU A 114 -3.89 8.82 5.59
N SER A 115 -4.51 7.71 6.00
CA SER A 115 -4.32 6.36 5.40
C SER A 115 -2.90 5.82 5.51
N SER A 116 -2.21 6.09 6.62
CA SER A 116 -0.87 5.54 6.82
C SER A 116 -0.85 4.01 6.80
N SER A 117 -1.91 3.33 7.24
CA SER A 117 -2.02 1.85 7.20
C SER A 117 -2.10 1.31 5.76
N ALA A 118 -3.02 1.83 4.96
CA ALA A 118 -3.19 1.41 3.57
C ALA A 118 -1.94 1.71 2.72
N ALA A 119 -1.28 2.85 2.95
CA ALA A 119 -0.03 3.21 2.27
C ALA A 119 1.12 2.25 2.62
N VAL A 120 1.29 1.91 3.90
CA VAL A 120 2.26 0.90 4.35
C VAL A 120 1.98 -0.45 3.70
N LEU A 121 0.72 -0.89 3.74
CA LEU A 121 0.30 -2.19 3.22
C LEU A 121 0.54 -2.31 1.71
N LEU A 122 0.20 -1.26 0.94
CA LEU A 122 0.46 -1.19 -0.49
C LEU A 122 1.95 -1.17 -0.83
N CYS A 123 2.81 -0.52 -0.03
CA CYS A 123 4.25 -0.58 -0.23
C CYS A 123 4.79 -2.01 -0.11
N TYR A 124 4.36 -2.76 0.92
CA TYR A 124 4.75 -4.15 1.07
C TYR A 124 4.21 -5.03 -0.06
N LEU A 125 2.95 -4.83 -0.45
CA LEU A 125 2.34 -5.56 -1.55
C LEU A 125 3.09 -5.33 -2.88
N MET A 126 3.45 -4.08 -3.17
CA MET A 126 4.27 -3.72 -4.34
C MET A 126 5.65 -4.39 -4.29
N ALA A 127 6.33 -4.37 -3.14
CA ALA A 127 7.63 -4.99 -2.99
C ALA A 127 7.60 -6.51 -3.18
N LEU A 128 6.61 -7.19 -2.58
CA LEU A 128 6.43 -8.64 -2.74
C LEU A 128 6.08 -9.02 -4.18
N CYS A 129 5.18 -8.26 -4.83
CA CYS A 129 4.86 -8.49 -6.23
C CYS A 129 6.09 -8.33 -7.11
N PHE A 130 6.87 -7.28 -6.88
CA PHE A 130 8.10 -7.01 -7.63
C PHE A 130 9.15 -8.12 -7.41
N ALA A 131 9.37 -8.54 -6.16
CA ALA A 131 10.32 -9.60 -5.81
C ALA A 131 9.99 -10.96 -6.46
N ASN A 132 8.71 -11.22 -6.69
CA ASN A 132 8.21 -12.50 -7.19
C ASN A 132 7.70 -12.44 -8.64
N GLY A 133 7.88 -11.31 -9.33
CA GLY A 133 7.42 -11.14 -10.71
C GLY A 133 5.90 -11.20 -10.90
N ILE A 134 5.13 -10.98 -9.84
CA ILE A 134 3.66 -10.98 -9.87
C ILE A 134 3.18 -9.66 -10.48
N LYS A 135 2.28 -9.76 -11.47
CA LYS A 135 1.66 -8.60 -12.11
C LYS A 135 0.21 -8.51 -11.70
N LEU A 136 -0.12 -7.46 -10.96
CA LEU A 136 -1.47 -7.10 -10.58
C LEU A 136 -1.85 -5.77 -11.23
N ASP A 137 -3.08 -5.67 -11.72
CA ASP A 137 -3.64 -4.37 -12.11
C ASP A 137 -4.04 -3.55 -10.87
N GLU A 138 -4.49 -2.31 -11.10
CA GLU A 138 -4.86 -1.39 -10.03
C GLU A 138 -5.99 -1.93 -9.16
N ASN A 139 -7.01 -2.56 -9.76
CA ASN A 139 -8.15 -3.12 -9.03
C ASN A 139 -7.73 -4.33 -8.19
N GLN A 140 -6.86 -5.19 -8.73
CA GLN A 140 -6.31 -6.32 -8.00
C GLN A 140 -5.44 -5.86 -6.83
N MET A 141 -4.61 -4.83 -7.01
CA MET A 141 -3.82 -4.24 -5.91
C MET A 141 -4.72 -3.69 -4.79
N ILE A 142 -5.79 -2.98 -5.16
CA ILE A 142 -6.78 -2.46 -4.22
C ILE A 142 -7.45 -3.60 -3.47
N GLU A 143 -7.93 -4.62 -4.18
CA GLU A 143 -8.62 -5.78 -3.61
C GLU A 143 -7.72 -6.55 -2.63
N LYS A 144 -6.50 -6.89 -3.05
CA LYS A 144 -5.53 -7.60 -2.20
C LYS A 144 -5.18 -6.81 -0.95
N SER A 145 -4.96 -5.50 -1.09
CA SER A 145 -4.73 -4.61 0.05
C SER A 145 -5.94 -4.52 0.98
N HIS A 146 -7.16 -4.44 0.44
CA HIS A 146 -8.39 -4.37 1.24
C HIS A 146 -8.64 -5.67 2.01
N ILE A 147 -8.44 -6.83 1.36
CA ILE A 147 -8.52 -8.16 1.98
C ILE A 147 -7.50 -8.30 3.11
N ALA A 148 -6.24 -7.93 2.87
CA ALA A 148 -5.19 -7.98 3.89
C ALA A 148 -5.57 -7.15 5.12
N GLU A 149 -6.14 -5.95 4.92
CA GLU A 149 -6.53 -5.08 6.02
C GLU A 149 -7.77 -5.60 6.79
N ASN A 150 -8.77 -6.13 6.09
CA ASN A 150 -10.01 -6.61 6.72
C ASN A 150 -9.85 -8.00 7.36
N VAL A 151 -9.21 -8.93 6.66
CA VAL A 151 -9.12 -10.32 7.10
C VAL A 151 -7.97 -10.55 8.07
N TYR A 152 -6.79 -9.99 7.79
CA TYR A 152 -5.60 -10.22 8.61
C TYR A 152 -5.49 -9.19 9.74
N ILE A 153 -5.53 -7.90 9.41
CA ILE A 153 -5.44 -6.84 10.45
C ILE A 153 -6.74 -6.79 11.27
N GLY A 154 -7.89 -7.09 10.66
CA GLY A 154 -9.19 -7.10 11.34
C GLY A 154 -9.85 -5.73 11.41
N LEU A 155 -9.54 -4.83 10.47
CA LEU A 155 -10.21 -3.53 10.38
C LEU A 155 -11.49 -3.67 9.56
N ASN A 156 -12.60 -3.09 10.04
CA ASN A 156 -13.85 -3.05 9.29
C ASN A 156 -13.96 -1.74 8.51
N ASN A 157 -13.16 -1.60 7.45
CA ASN A 157 -13.13 -0.41 6.61
C ASN A 157 -13.61 -0.69 5.18
N GLY A 158 -13.97 0.38 4.46
CA GLY A 158 -14.24 0.28 3.03
C GLY A 158 -12.95 0.41 2.20
N ILE A 159 -13.15 0.57 0.90
CA ILE A 159 -12.09 0.50 -0.12
C ILE A 159 -11.49 1.88 -0.47
N LEU A 160 -11.97 2.94 0.18
CA LEU A 160 -11.65 4.33 -0.14
C LEU A 160 -10.14 4.58 -0.14
N ASP A 161 -9.47 4.14 0.91
CA ASP A 161 -8.07 4.46 1.17
C ASP A 161 -7.17 3.84 0.11
N GLN A 162 -7.29 2.52 -0.09
CA GLN A 162 -6.51 1.78 -1.08
C GLN A 162 -6.81 2.28 -2.49
N SER A 163 -8.09 2.58 -2.78
CA SER A 163 -8.52 3.12 -4.08
C SER A 163 -7.94 4.51 -4.35
N CYS A 164 -7.93 5.41 -3.37
CA CYS A 164 -7.31 6.72 -3.54
C CYS A 164 -5.82 6.60 -3.84
N ILE A 165 -5.11 5.74 -3.11
CA ILE A 165 -3.67 5.56 -3.27
C ILE A 165 -3.33 5.04 -4.67
N MET A 166 -4.15 4.14 -5.22
CA MET A 166 -3.90 3.52 -6.53
C MET A 166 -4.43 4.33 -7.73
N LEU A 167 -5.58 5.01 -7.60
CA LEU A 167 -6.32 5.58 -8.74
C LEU A 167 -6.20 7.10 -8.87
N CYS A 168 -5.72 7.81 -7.85
CA CYS A 168 -5.56 9.26 -7.93
C CYS A 168 -4.51 9.66 -8.96
N LYS A 169 -4.75 10.78 -9.64
CA LYS A 169 -3.80 11.39 -10.58
C LYS A 169 -3.47 12.81 -10.15
N LYS A 170 -2.25 13.23 -10.45
CA LYS A 170 -1.78 14.60 -10.17
C LYS A 170 -2.76 15.62 -10.74
N ASN A 171 -3.16 16.60 -9.91
CA ASN A 171 -4.09 17.68 -10.24
C ASN A 171 -5.46 17.20 -10.69
N GLN A 172 -5.95 16.08 -10.12
CA GLN A 172 -7.29 15.57 -10.39
C GLN A 172 -7.96 15.10 -9.09
N LEU A 173 -9.28 15.22 -9.03
CA LEU A 173 -10.12 14.68 -7.96
C LEU A 173 -10.67 13.33 -8.42
N LEU A 174 -10.34 12.27 -7.71
CA LEU A 174 -10.98 10.97 -7.88
C LEU A 174 -12.44 11.06 -7.40
N CYS A 175 -13.37 10.55 -8.19
CA CYS A 175 -14.72 10.20 -7.78
C CYS A 175 -14.91 8.71 -8.01
N LEU A 176 -15.31 7.99 -6.97
CA LEU A 176 -15.46 6.53 -6.97
C LEU A 176 -16.83 6.15 -6.43
N ASP A 177 -17.54 5.31 -7.17
CA ASP A 177 -18.69 4.57 -6.65
C ASP A 177 -18.18 3.26 -6.04
N THR A 178 -18.22 3.15 -4.70
CA THR A 178 -17.70 1.97 -3.99
C THR A 178 -18.60 0.74 -4.11
N LYS A 179 -19.79 0.86 -4.69
CA LYS A 179 -20.68 -0.26 -5.00
C LYS A 179 -20.30 -0.93 -6.31
N THR A 180 -20.04 -0.13 -7.35
CA THR A 180 -19.78 -0.62 -8.72
C THR A 180 -18.29 -0.67 -9.06
N MET A 181 -17.45 -0.01 -8.27
CA MET A 181 -16.04 0.27 -8.56
C MET A 181 -15.81 1.12 -9.80
N GLU A 182 -16.85 1.77 -10.34
CA GLU A 182 -16.70 2.75 -11.39
C GLU A 182 -16.07 4.03 -10.83
N TRP A 183 -15.06 4.55 -11.53
CA TRP A 183 -14.37 5.76 -11.12
C TRP A 183 -14.08 6.69 -12.28
N ARG A 184 -13.91 7.96 -11.94
CA ARG A 184 -13.43 8.99 -12.85
C ARG A 184 -12.51 9.95 -12.11
N ASN A 185 -11.50 10.44 -12.80
CA ASN A 185 -10.68 11.55 -12.29
C ASN A 185 -11.17 12.85 -12.95
N ILE A 186 -11.61 13.80 -12.14
CA ILE A 186 -12.05 15.13 -12.55
C ILE A 186 -10.85 16.07 -12.51
N PRO A 187 -10.42 16.68 -13.64
CA PRO A 187 -9.32 17.63 -13.64
C PRO A 187 -9.56 18.81 -12.70
N MET A 188 -8.50 19.25 -12.01
CA MET A 188 -8.51 20.50 -11.27
C MET A 188 -8.80 21.67 -12.22
N ASN A 189 -9.54 22.66 -11.73
CA ASN A 189 -9.79 23.87 -12.51
C ASN A 189 -8.45 24.56 -12.83
N PRO A 190 -8.13 24.83 -14.12
CA PRO A 190 -6.88 25.50 -14.50
C PRO A 190 -6.70 26.90 -13.91
N SER A 191 -7.77 27.53 -13.43
CA SER A 191 -7.75 28.86 -12.82
C SER A 191 -7.52 28.86 -11.29
N MET A 192 -7.36 27.68 -10.68
CA MET A 192 -6.92 27.52 -9.28
C MET A 192 -5.43 27.18 -9.21
#